data_AF-J9GZI5-F1
#
_entry.id   AF-J9GZI5-F1
#
_cell.length_a   1.000
_cell.length_b   1.000
_cell.length_c   1.000
_cell.angle_alpha   90.00
_cell.angle_beta   90.00
_cell.angle_gamma   90.00
#
_symmetry.space_group_name_H-M   'P 1'
#
loop_
_entity.id
_entity.type
_entity.pdbx_description
1 polymer ?
#
loop_
_entity_poly.entity_id
_entity_poly.type
_entity_poly.pdbx_seq_one_letter_code
_entity_poly.pdbx_strand_id
1 'polypeptide(L)' 'DIRLAMTAAIRKYLVENPSGFDPRAYLKVARAAAKDLCIKRYLAFGCEGQASRIKPISLSVMAAHYADGTLRQNVR' A
#
# COMPACT_ATOMS: atom_id res chain seq x y z
N ASP A 1 8.90 -7.34 0.23
CA ASP A 1 8.79 -6.91 -1.18
C ASP A 1 9.10 -5.44 -1.41
N ILE A 2 8.36 -4.49 -0.82
CA ILE A 2 8.50 -3.05 -1.14
C ILE A 2 9.91 -2.50 -0.90
N ARG A 3 10.54 -2.87 0.24
CA ARG A 3 11.92 -2.45 0.57
C ARG A 3 12.92 -2.90 -0.49
N LEU A 4 12.80 -4.14 -0.97
CA LEU A 4 13.67 -4.69 -2.01
C LEU A 4 13.44 -4.03 -3.37
N ALA A 5 12.18 -3.83 -3.77
CA ALA A 5 11.84 -3.17 -5.04
C ALA A 5 12.39 -1.73 -5.11
N MET A 6 12.20 -0.95 -4.04
CA MET A 6 12.74 0.40 -3.95
C MET A 6 14.26 0.42 -3.97
N THR A 7 14.91 -0.48 -3.20
CA THR A 7 16.37 -0.56 -3.13
C THR A 7 16.97 -0.93 -4.49
N ALA A 8 16.39 -1.90 -5.20
CA ALA A 8 16.84 -2.29 -6.53
C ALA A 8 16.71 -1.14 -7.55
N ALA A 9 15.58 -0.41 -7.52
CA ALA A 9 15.37 0.75 -8.39
C ALA A 9 16.37 1.89 -8.13
N ILE A 10 16.66 2.18 -6.85
CA ILE A 10 17.66 3.19 -6.47
C ILE A 10 19.05 2.76 -6.95
N ARG A 11 19.45 1.50 -6.68
CA ARG A 11 20.75 0.96 -7.11
C ARG A 11 20.92 1.06 -8.63
N LYS A 12 19.89 0.67 -9.39
CA LYS A 12 19.90 0.79 -10.85
C LYS A 12 20.08 2.24 -11.30
N TYR A 13 19.31 3.17 -10.74
CA TYR A 13 19.40 4.59 -11.09
C TYR A 13 20.80 5.16 -10.84
N LEU A 14 21.38 4.90 -9.67
CA LEU A 14 22.69 5.43 -9.30
C LEU A 14 23.82 4.86 -10.17
N VAL A 15 23.71 3.61 -10.61
CA VAL A 15 24.67 3.00 -11.56
C VAL A 15 24.52 3.61 -12.96
N GLU A 16 23.29 3.82 -13.42
CA GLU A 16 23.01 4.40 -14.75
C GLU A 16 23.24 5.92 -14.80
N ASN A 17 23.20 6.60 -13.66
CA ASN A 17 23.31 8.07 -13.54
C ASN A 17 24.32 8.44 -12.44
N PRO A 18 25.63 8.24 -12.66
CA PRO A 18 26.65 8.41 -11.60
C PRO A 18 26.79 9.86 -11.10
N SER A 19 26.43 10.87 -11.90
CA SER A 19 26.36 12.28 -11.48
C SER A 19 25.03 12.65 -10.79
N GLY A 20 24.05 11.75 -10.79
CA GLY A 20 22.70 11.96 -10.27
C GLY A 20 22.65 11.90 -8.75
N PHE A 21 23.09 12.98 -8.09
CA PHE A 21 23.13 13.06 -6.63
C PHE A 21 21.82 13.53 -5.98
N ASP A 22 20.91 14.16 -6.74
CA ASP A 22 19.65 14.69 -6.20
C ASP A 22 18.75 13.54 -5.72
N PRO A 23 18.44 13.47 -4.42
CA PRO A 23 17.60 12.41 -3.87
C PRO A 23 16.23 12.27 -4.52
N ARG A 24 15.65 13.38 -4.98
CA ARG A 24 14.33 13.36 -5.60
C ARG A 24 14.32 12.55 -6.88
N ALA A 25 15.44 12.48 -7.59
CA ALA A 25 15.53 11.75 -8.85
C ALA A 25 15.52 10.24 -8.63
N TYR A 26 16.38 9.70 -7.77
CA TYR A 26 16.38 8.27 -7.48
C TYR A 26 15.18 7.83 -6.64
N LEU A 27 14.65 8.68 -5.75
CA LEU A 27 13.42 8.38 -5.00
C LEU A 27 12.17 8.42 -5.88
N LYS A 28 12.18 9.14 -7.01
CA LYS A 28 11.08 9.11 -7.98
C LYS A 28 10.95 7.72 -8.60
N VAL A 29 12.04 7.12 -9.07
CA VAL A 29 12.00 5.76 -9.65
C VAL A 29 11.72 4.70 -8.58
N ALA A 30 12.20 4.89 -7.35
CA ALA A 30 11.88 4.01 -6.22
C ALA A 30 10.38 3.97 -5.92
N ARG A 31 9.73 5.14 -5.88
CA ARG A 31 8.27 5.24 -5.65
C ARG A 31 7.47 4.62 -6.79
N ALA A 32 7.92 4.75 -8.04
CA ALA A 32 7.28 4.10 -9.17
C ALA A 32 7.34 2.57 -9.04
N ALA A 33 8.53 2.00 -8.75
CA ALA A 33 8.69 0.56 -8.54
C ALA A 33 7.83 0.03 -7.37
N ALA A 34 7.74 0.80 -6.28
CA ALA A 34 6.85 0.47 -5.16
C ALA A 34 5.38 0.48 -5.55
N LYS A 35 4.94 1.49 -6.32
CA LYS A 35 3.56 1.61 -6.81
C LYS A 35 3.18 0.41 -7.67
N ASP A 36 4.02 0.04 -8.64
CA ASP A 36 3.75 -1.08 -9.55
C ASP A 36 3.63 -2.41 -8.80
N LEU A 37 4.47 -2.61 -7.78
CA LEU A 37 4.37 -3.76 -6.90
C LEU A 37 3.04 -3.79 -6.14
N CYS A 38 2.62 -2.68 -5.53
CA CYS A 38 1.35 -2.61 -4.82
C CYS A 38 0.16 -2.87 -5.74
N ILE A 39 0.16 -2.32 -6.96
CA ILE A 39 -0.87 -2.58 -7.97
C ILE A 39 -0.96 -4.09 -8.27
N LYS A 40 0.17 -4.75 -8.54
CA LYS A 40 0.20 -6.21 -8.78
C LYS A 40 -0.40 -7.01 -7.63
N ARG A 41 -0.12 -6.61 -6.38
CA ARG A 41 -0.67 -7.28 -5.19
C ARG A 41 -2.17 -7.04 -5.03
N TYR A 42 -2.64 -5.80 -5.22
CA TYR A 42 -4.07 -5.49 -5.17
C TYR A 42 -4.87 -6.26 -6.22
N LEU A 43 -4.35 -6.39 -7.44
CA LEU A 43 -4.98 -7.19 -8.50
C LEU A 43 -5.02 -8.68 -8.12
N ALA A 44 -3.87 -9.24 -7.69
CA ALA A 44 -3.78 -10.64 -7.32
C ALA A 44 -4.70 -11.01 -6.13
N PHE A 45 -4.97 -10.07 -5.22
CA PHE A 45 -5.86 -10.24 -4.08
C PHE A 45 -7.32 -9.85 -4.36
N GLY A 46 -7.66 -9.49 -5.61
CA GLY A 46 -9.03 -9.14 -5.99
C GLY A 46 -9.55 -7.83 -5.38
N CYS A 47 -8.66 -6.91 -5.02
CA CYS A 47 -9.04 -5.63 -4.40
C CYS A 47 -9.52 -4.58 -5.41
N GLU A 48 -9.38 -4.83 -6.72
CA GLU A 48 -9.83 -3.91 -7.76
C GLU A 48 -11.34 -3.65 -7.68
N GLY A 49 -11.72 -2.37 -7.75
CA GLY A 49 -13.12 -1.93 -7.68
C GLY A 49 -13.80 -2.05 -6.31
N GLN A 50 -13.14 -2.59 -5.27
CA GLN A 50 -13.76 -2.77 -3.96
C GLN A 50 -13.95 -1.47 -3.18
N ALA A 51 -13.10 -0.46 -3.43
CA ALA A 51 -13.09 0.78 -2.65
C ALA A 51 -14.44 1.54 -2.68
N SER A 52 -15.07 1.64 -3.86
CA SER A 52 -16.36 2.33 -4.02
C SER A 52 -17.55 1.60 -3.37
N ARG A 53 -17.37 0.31 -3.03
CA ARG A 53 -18.40 -0.51 -2.36
C ARG A 53 -18.41 -0.29 -0.84
N ILE A 54 -17.33 0.28 -0.28
CA ILE A 54 -17.18 0.50 1.16
C ILE A 54 -17.79 1.83 1.54
N LYS A 55 -18.75 1.82 2.47
CA LYS A 55 -19.24 3.01 3.16
C LYS A 55 -18.49 3.15 4.49
N PRO A 56 -17.54 4.09 4.63
CA PRO A 56 -16.79 4.23 5.87
C PRO A 56 -17.71 4.66 7.01
N ILE A 57 -17.56 4.00 8.17
CA ILE A 57 -18.20 4.41 9.42
C ILE A 57 -17.15 5.02 10.36
N SER A 58 -17.57 5.91 11.25
CA SER A 58 -16.67 6.51 12.23
C SER A 58 -16.26 5.50 13.32
N LEU A 59 -15.16 5.79 14.01
CA LEU A 59 -14.69 4.97 15.12
C LEU A 59 -15.67 4.97 16.31
N SER A 60 -16.44 6.06 16.52
CA SER A 60 -17.46 6.10 17.57
C SER A 60 -18.63 5.15 17.30
N VAL A 61 -19.08 5.05 16.04
CA VAL A 61 -20.11 4.08 15.63
C VAL A 61 -19.58 2.65 15.78
N MET A 62 -18.32 2.41 15.39
CA MET A 62 -17.66 1.12 15.60
C MET A 62 -17.60 0.73 17.08
N ALA A 63 -17.27 1.68 17.97
CA ALA A 63 -17.25 1.45 19.41
C ALA A 63 -18.64 1.06 19.97
N ALA A 64 -19.71 1.69 19.47
CA ALA A 64 -21.08 1.32 19.84
C ALA A 64 -21.42 -0.12 19.41
N HIS A 65 -21.04 -0.54 18.20
CA HIS A 65 -21.26 -1.91 17.71
C HIS A 65 -20.49 -2.98 18.50
N TYR A 66 -19.36 -2.62 19.12
CA TYR A 66 -18.69 -3.49 20.08
C TYR A 66 -19.43 -3.54 21.41
N ALA A 67 -19.90 -2.40 21.93
CA ALA A 67 -20.56 -2.29 23.22
C ALA A 67 -21.94 -2.99 23.24
N ASP A 68 -22.70 -2.88 22.15
CA ASP A 68 -24.04 -3.48 22.02
C ASP A 68 -24.01 -4.97 21.60
N GLY A 69 -22.83 -5.49 21.27
CA GLY A 69 -22.64 -6.89 20.86
C GLY A 69 -22.97 -7.20 19.40
N THR A 70 -23.26 -6.20 18.56
CA THR A 70 -23.49 -6.36 17.10
C THR A 70 -22.32 -7.07 16.43
N LEU A 71 -21.08 -6.80 16.87
CA LEU A 71 -19.86 -7.41 16.34
C LEU A 71 -19.34 -8.56 17.21
N ARG A 72 -20.19 -9.18 18.05
CA ARG A 72 -19.78 -10.32 18.87
C ARG A 72 -19.37 -11.49 17.96
N GLN A 73 -18.20 -12.06 18.25
CA GLN A 73 -17.67 -13.19 17.50
C GLN A 73 -18.55 -14.44 17.71
N ASN A 74 -18.99 -15.04 16.61
CA ASN A 74 -19.64 -16.35 16.62
C ASN A 74 -18.60 -17.42 16.27
N VAL A 75 -18.07 -18.08 17.28
CA VAL A 75 -17.17 -19.24 17.11
C VAL A 75 -18.00 -20.50 17.24
N ARG A 76 -17.92 -21.38 16.24
CA ARG A 76 -18.46 -22.75 16.27
C ARG A 76 -17.33 -23.74 16.42
#